data_AF-A0A1I0EV68-F1
#
_entry.id   AF-A0A1I0EV68-F1
#
_cell.length_a   1.000
_cell.length_b   1.000
_cell.length_c   1.000
_cell.angle_alpha   90.00
_cell.angle_beta   90.00
_cell.angle_gamma   90.00
#
_symmetry.space_group_name_H-M   'P 1'
#
loop_
_entity.id
_entity.type
_entity.pdbx_description
1 polymer ?
#
loop_
_entity_poly.entity_id
_entity_poly.type
_entity_poly.pdbx_seq_one_letter_code
_entity_poly.pdbx_strand_id
1 'polypeptide(L)'
;AGYVEEVEEIRYTDKWKEIYRIRKESIERVFGECKEKHNLRFTRLRGLRKNKHQGELIFACHNLRKMAGWLWKDRPVFIKKGNKSEIYKEKEINNKSKTKKGGIRTFKTSFYTIFCQQPEAD
;
A
#
# COMPACT_ATOMS: atom_id res chain seq x y z
N ALA A 1 26.38 -5.37 -8.19
CA ALA A 1 25.96 -6.22 -9.33
C ALA A 1 24.88 -7.22 -8.92
N GLY A 2 25.08 -8.02 -7.86
CA GLY A 2 24.18 -9.15 -7.54
C GLY A 2 22.69 -8.86 -7.26
N TYR A 3 22.31 -7.67 -6.79
CA TYR A 3 20.90 -7.36 -6.52
C TYR A 3 20.02 -7.27 -7.78
N VAL A 4 20.59 -6.87 -8.91
CA VAL A 4 19.82 -6.72 -10.17
C VAL A 4 19.54 -8.11 -10.77
N GLU A 5 20.55 -8.98 -10.76
CA GLU A 5 20.46 -10.37 -11.20
C GLU A 5 19.44 -11.16 -10.37
N GLU A 6 19.45 -11.02 -9.04
CA GLU A 6 18.49 -11.67 -8.15
C GLU A 6 17.04 -11.23 -8.43
N VAL A 7 16.81 -9.93 -8.66
CA VAL A 7 15.47 -9.40 -8.99
C VAL A 7 14.99 -9.93 -10.35
N GLU A 8 15.89 -10.10 -11.30
CA GLU A 8 15.59 -10.63 -12.62
C GLU A 8 15.17 -12.11 -12.54
N GLU A 9 15.87 -12.95 -11.77
CA GLU A 9 15.46 -14.32 -11.50
C GLU A 9 14.09 -14.41 -10.82
N ILE A 10 13.85 -13.55 -9.82
CA ILE A 10 12.57 -13.45 -9.12
C ILE A 10 11.44 -13.10 -10.10
N ARG A 11 11.69 -12.21 -11.07
CA ARG A 11 10.69 -11.80 -12.07
C ARG A 11 10.20 -12.97 -12.93
N TYR A 12 11.05 -13.94 -13.22
CA TYR A 12 10.69 -15.12 -14.03
C TYR A 12 9.94 -16.20 -13.24
N THR A 13 9.81 -16.06 -11.93
CA THR A 13 9.02 -16.99 -11.10
C THR A 13 7.54 -16.90 -11.43
N ASP A 14 6.82 -18.03 -11.43
CA ASP A 14 5.41 -18.08 -11.84
C ASP A 14 4.48 -17.20 -10.98
N LYS A 15 4.80 -17.06 -9.70
CA LYS A 15 4.11 -16.12 -8.80
C LYS A 15 4.17 -14.68 -9.32
N TRP A 16 5.34 -14.23 -9.79
CA TRP A 16 5.53 -12.87 -10.29
C TRP A 16 4.94 -12.69 -11.68
N LYS A 17 4.92 -13.73 -12.53
CA LYS A 17 4.18 -13.70 -13.80
C LYS A 17 2.70 -13.40 -13.57
N GLU A 18 2.07 -14.04 -12.58
CA GLU A 18 0.66 -13.81 -12.27
C GLU A 18 0.41 -12.42 -11.67
N ILE A 19 1.22 -12.00 -10.70
CA ILE A 19 1.14 -10.64 -10.12
C ILE A 19 1.35 -9.57 -11.20
N TYR A 20 2.28 -9.79 -12.13
CA TYR A 20 2.58 -8.83 -13.19
C TYR A 20 1.43 -8.68 -14.19
N ARG A 21 0.60 -9.71 -14.39
CA ARG A 21 -0.62 -9.60 -15.23
C ARG A 21 -1.63 -8.61 -14.64
N ILE A 22 -1.76 -8.55 -13.31
CA ILE A 22 -2.68 -7.66 -12.59
C ILE A 22 -2.24 -6.18 -12.68
N ARG A 23 -0.98 -5.92 -13.02
CA ARG A 23 -0.42 -4.56 -13.18
C ARG A 23 -1.21 -3.70 -14.16
N LYS A 24 -1.71 -4.30 -15.26
CA LYS A 24 -2.48 -3.58 -16.30
C LYS A 24 -3.81 -3.01 -15.77
N GLU A 25 -4.42 -3.70 -14.80
CA GLU A 25 -5.71 -3.30 -14.24
C GLU A 25 -5.56 -2.38 -13.03
N SER A 26 -4.45 -2.51 -12.31
CA SER A 26 -4.20 -1.77 -11.08
C SER A 26 -3.31 -0.55 -11.33
N ILE A 27 -2.04 -0.78 -11.65
CA ILE A 27 -1.00 0.24 -11.74
C ILE A 27 -1.20 1.12 -12.98
N GLU A 28 -1.36 0.53 -14.17
CA GLU A 28 -1.55 1.28 -15.43
C GLU A 28 -2.82 2.13 -15.41
N ARG A 29 -3.91 1.61 -14.82
CA ARG A 29 -5.15 2.36 -14.63
C ARG A 29 -4.94 3.61 -13.76
N VAL A 30 -4.26 3.46 -12.62
CA VAL A 30 -3.93 4.60 -11.74
C VAL A 30 -3.06 5.61 -12.49
N PHE A 31 -2.05 5.17 -13.23
CA PHE A 31 -1.21 6.08 -14.02
C PHE A 31 -2.02 6.84 -15.07
N GLY A 32 -2.93 6.17 -15.78
CA GLY A 32 -3.83 6.82 -16.73
C GLY A 32 -4.71 7.88 -16.08
N GLU A 33 -5.33 7.56 -14.93
CA GLU A 33 -6.13 8.51 -14.17
C GLU A 33 -5.30 9.71 -13.69
N CYS A 34 -4.09 9.48 -13.20
CA CYS A 34 -3.23 10.57 -12.73
C CYS A 34 -2.77 11.50 -13.87
N LYS A 35 -2.58 10.98 -15.08
CA LYS A 35 -2.28 11.81 -16.26
C LYS A 35 -3.38 12.83 -16.55
N GLU A 36 -4.63 12.38 -16.54
CA GLU A 36 -5.77 13.22 -16.90
C GLU A 36 -6.28 14.05 -15.69
N LYS A 37 -6.53 13.44 -14.52
CA LYS A 37 -7.13 14.12 -13.36
C LYS A 37 -6.14 14.98 -12.57
N HIS A 38 -4.88 14.58 -12.52
CA HIS A 38 -3.84 15.30 -11.75
C HIS A 38 -2.85 16.07 -12.65
N ASN A 39 -3.18 16.19 -13.94
CA ASN A 39 -2.42 16.93 -14.93
C ASN A 39 -0.97 16.45 -15.07
N LEU A 40 -0.70 15.15 -14.94
CA LEU A 40 0.65 14.62 -15.18
C LEU A 40 0.99 14.51 -16.67
N ARG A 41 0.06 14.83 -17.57
CA ARG A 41 0.32 14.94 -19.01
C ARG A 41 1.19 16.16 -19.36
N PHE A 42 1.13 17.21 -18.54
CA PHE A 42 1.86 18.45 -18.75
C PHE A 42 2.57 18.90 -17.47
N THR A 43 3.77 19.44 -17.60
CA THR A 43 4.51 20.02 -16.48
C THR A 43 4.09 21.46 -16.26
N ARG A 44 3.20 21.69 -15.28
CA ARG A 44 2.72 23.04 -14.95
C ARG A 44 3.71 23.83 -14.10
N LEU A 45 4.60 23.15 -13.38
CA LEU A 45 5.60 23.79 -12.51
C LEU A 45 6.92 23.95 -13.27
N ARG A 46 7.59 25.09 -13.06
CA ARG A 46 8.93 25.33 -13.60
C ARG A 46 9.98 24.61 -12.75
N GLY A 47 10.81 23.79 -13.39
CA GLY A 47 11.98 23.14 -12.80
C GLY A 47 11.74 21.67 -12.43
N LEU A 48 12.77 20.83 -12.65
CA LEU A 48 12.69 19.38 -12.52
C LEU A 48 12.29 18.93 -11.11
N ARG A 49 12.92 19.51 -10.08
CA ARG A 49 12.68 19.17 -8.68
C ARG A 49 11.22 19.40 -8.25
N LYS A 50 10.60 20.48 -8.71
CA LYS A 50 9.19 20.79 -8.39
C LYS A 50 8.23 19.82 -9.07
N ASN A 51 8.49 19.45 -10.33
CA ASN A 51 7.70 18.46 -11.04
C ASN A 51 7.85 17.06 -10.42
N LYS A 52 9.06 16.68 -9.99
CA LYS A 52 9.33 15.44 -9.25
C LYS A 52 8.47 15.37 -7.98
N HIS A 53 8.55 16.40 -7.12
CA HIS A 53 7.78 16.46 -5.88
C HIS A 53 6.25 16.42 -6.14
N GLN A 54 5.76 17.07 -7.20
CA GLN A 54 4.34 17.00 -7.57
C GLN A 54 3.91 15.55 -7.83
N GLY A 55 4.68 14.82 -8.64
CA GLY A 55 4.41 13.41 -8.92
C GLY A 55 4.45 12.54 -7.66
N GLU A 56 5.49 12.70 -6.84
CA GLU A 56 5.68 11.96 -5.59
C GLU A 56 4.51 12.16 -4.63
N LEU A 57 4.04 13.40 -4.44
CA LEU A 57 2.90 13.72 -3.57
C LEU A 57 1.61 13.06 -4.06
N ILE A 58 1.35 13.07 -5.37
CA ILE A 58 0.16 12.42 -5.95
C ILE A 58 0.15 10.92 -5.65
N PHE A 59 1.28 10.24 -5.86
CA PHE A 59 1.38 8.81 -5.59
C PHE A 59 1.37 8.50 -4.10
N ALA A 60 2.01 9.31 -3.26
CA ALA A 60 1.93 9.19 -1.81
C ALA A 60 0.47 9.22 -1.33
N CYS A 61 -0.33 10.17 -1.82
CA CYS A 61 -1.76 10.26 -1.51
C CYS A 61 -2.55 9.03 -2.00
N HIS A 62 -2.24 8.49 -3.18
CA HIS A 62 -2.85 7.25 -3.67
C HIS A 62 -2.56 6.07 -2.73
N ASN A 63 -1.34 6.02 -2.20
CA ASN A 63 -0.92 4.97 -1.26
C ASN A 63 -1.64 5.11 0.08
N LEU A 64 -1.73 6.34 0.60
CA LEU A 64 -2.51 6.67 1.80
C LEU A 64 -3.97 6.23 1.65
N ARG A 65 -4.61 6.53 0.51
CA ARG A 65 -5.98 6.10 0.21
C ARG A 65 -6.11 4.58 0.23
N LYS A 66 -5.15 3.86 -0.35
CA LYS A 66 -5.14 2.39 -0.37
C LYS A 66 -5.04 1.82 1.05
N MET A 67 -4.16 2.37 1.88
CA MET A 67 -4.01 1.97 3.28
C MET A 67 -5.26 2.26 4.10
N ALA A 68 -5.88 3.43 3.94
CA ALA A 68 -7.15 3.77 4.58
C ALA A 68 -8.26 2.77 4.19
N GLY A 69 -8.32 2.37 2.92
CA GLY A 69 -9.25 1.35 2.44
C GLY A 69 -9.03 -0.03 3.07
N TRP A 70 -7.78 -0.42 3.33
CA TRP A 70 -7.45 -1.65 4.06
C TRP A 70 -7.89 -1.57 5.52
N LEU A 71 -7.58 -0.46 6.21
CA LEU A 71 -7.99 -0.24 7.59
C LEU A 71 -9.53 -0.28 7.75
N TRP A 72 -10.25 0.27 6.79
CA TRP A 72 -11.72 0.25 6.81
C TRP A 72 -12.29 -1.17 6.65
N LYS A 73 -11.72 -1.96 5.73
CA LYS A 73 -12.11 -3.37 5.53
C LYS A 73 -11.76 -4.25 6.72
N ASP A 74 -10.66 -3.96 7.39
CA ASP A 74 -10.20 -4.65 8.59
C ASP A 74 -10.95 -4.18 9.86
N ARG A 75 -11.90 -3.25 9.77
CA ARG A 75 -12.67 -2.79 10.93
C ARG A 75 -13.53 -3.96 11.46
N PRO A 76 -13.40 -4.36 12.73
CA PRO A 76 -14.36 -5.29 13.31
C PRO A 76 -15.75 -4.65 13.25
N VAL A 77 -16.69 -5.37 12.64
CA VAL A 77 -18.10 -4.97 12.55
C VAL A 77 -18.66 -4.91 13.97
N PHE A 78 -18.62 -3.75 14.61
CA PHE A 78 -19.34 -3.49 15.86
C PHE A 78 -20.83 -3.28 15.55
N ILE A 79 -21.50 -4.32 15.06
CA ILE A 79 -22.95 -4.38 15.01
C ILE A 79 -23.40 -5.70 15.65
N LYS A 80 -23.60 -5.66 16.96
CA LYS A 80 -24.69 -6.42 17.60
C LYS A 80 -25.36 -5.54 18.64
N LYS A 81 -26.63 -5.25 18.39
CA LYS A 81 -27.58 -4.67 19.34
C LYS A 81 -27.92 -5.80 20.31
N GLY A 82 -27.22 -5.88 21.44
CA GLY A 82 -27.40 -6.95 22.44
C GLY A 82 -26.72 -6.56 23.76
N ASN A 83 -27.35 -6.93 24.87
CA ASN A 83 -27.07 -6.42 26.22
C ASN A 83 -25.58 -6.48 26.58
N LYS A 84 -25.05 -5.33 27.00
CA LYS A 84 -23.61 -5.07 27.24
C LYS A 84 -22.97 -6.09 28.19
N SER A 85 -23.69 -6.55 29.23
CA SER A 85 -23.14 -7.32 30.36
C SER A 85 -22.61 -8.72 30.00
N GLU A 86 -23.25 -9.44 29.08
CA GLU A 86 -22.81 -10.79 28.66
C GLU A 86 -21.58 -10.74 27.76
N ILE A 87 -21.48 -9.70 26.94
CA ILE A 87 -20.38 -9.48 26.00
C ILE A 87 -19.03 -9.31 26.72
N TYR A 88 -19.01 -8.73 27.93
CA TYR A 88 -17.77 -8.53 28.68
C TYR A 88 -17.21 -9.83 29.28
N LYS A 89 -18.07 -10.76 29.71
CA LYS A 89 -17.61 -12.02 30.34
C LYS A 89 -17.03 -13.01 29.33
N GLU A 90 -17.66 -13.13 28.16
CA GLU A 90 -17.17 -14.03 27.10
C GLU A 90 -15.85 -13.54 26.49
N LYS A 91 -15.63 -12.22 26.48
CA LYS A 91 -14.37 -11.60 26.04
C LYS A 91 -13.20 -11.83 26.98
N GLU A 92 -13.39 -11.91 28.30
CA GLU A 92 -12.28 -12.20 29.22
C GLU A 92 -11.81 -13.66 29.12
N ILE A 93 -12.76 -14.60 28.97
CA ILE A 93 -12.46 -16.03 28.85
C ILE A 93 -11.74 -16.33 27.52
N ASN A 94 -12.14 -15.67 26.43
CA ASN A 94 -11.51 -15.86 25.11
C ASN A 94 -10.24 -14.99 24.89
N ASN A 95 -10.00 -13.96 25.72
CA ASN A 95 -8.75 -13.20 25.68
C ASN A 95 -7.62 -13.85 26.47
N LYS A 96 -7.92 -14.65 27.52
CA LYS A 96 -6.90 -15.42 28.25
C LYS A 96 -6.16 -16.42 27.36
N SER A 97 -6.80 -16.92 26.29
CA SER A 97 -6.20 -17.80 25.29
C SER A 97 -5.57 -17.06 24.09
N LYS A 98 -5.65 -15.72 24.01
CA LYS A 98 -5.12 -14.90 22.90
C LYS A 98 -3.93 -14.01 23.26
N THR A 99 -3.19 -14.35 24.32
CA THR A 99 -1.98 -13.64 24.76
C THR A 99 -0.75 -13.76 23.82
N LYS A 100 -0.88 -14.26 22.57
CA LYS A 100 0.24 -14.33 21.59
C LYS A 100 -0.07 -13.97 20.13
N LYS A 101 -1.11 -13.21 19.80
CA LYS A 101 -1.32 -12.71 18.41
C LYS A 101 -1.72 -11.23 18.33
N GLY A 102 -1.20 -10.42 19.24
CA GLY A 102 -1.21 -8.96 19.15
C GLY A 102 0.06 -8.44 18.48
N GLY A 103 0.42 -8.98 17.31
CA GLY A 103 1.46 -8.37 16.49
C GLY A 103 0.81 -7.23 15.74
N ILE A 104 1.20 -5.98 16.02
CA ILE A 104 1.22 -4.95 14.97
C ILE A 104 1.90 -5.65 13.81
N ARG A 105 1.13 -6.03 12.77
CA ARG A 105 1.71 -6.56 11.54
C ARG A 105 2.60 -5.42 11.09
N THR A 106 3.90 -5.51 11.35
CA THR A 106 4.91 -4.63 10.79
C THR A 106 4.55 -4.57 9.33
N PHE A 107 3.96 -3.45 8.90
CA PHE A 107 3.50 -3.29 7.53
C PHE A 107 4.75 -3.55 6.72
N LYS A 108 4.84 -4.72 6.09
CA LYS A 108 5.95 -5.07 5.22
C LYS A 108 5.75 -4.21 4.00
N THR A 109 6.13 -2.95 4.13
CA THR A 109 6.21 -1.92 3.11
C THR A 109 7.38 -2.25 2.20
N SER A 110 7.51 -3.50 1.77
CA SER A 110 8.54 -3.94 0.82
C SER A 110 8.27 -3.44 -0.61
N PHE A 111 7.41 -2.44 -0.80
CA PHE A 111 7.09 -1.88 -2.12
C PHE A 111 7.01 -0.35 -2.17
N TYR A 112 6.93 0.36 -1.03
CA TYR A 112 6.72 1.82 -1.04
C TYR A 112 7.92 2.66 -0.69
N THR A 113 9.07 2.06 -0.37
CA THR A 113 10.34 2.78 -0.20
C THR A 113 11.23 2.73 -1.45
N ILE A 114 11.00 1.81 -2.39
CA ILE A 114 11.85 1.63 -3.59
C ILE A 114 11.74 2.83 -4.55
N PHE A 115 10.61 3.54 -4.57
CA PHE A 115 10.48 4.73 -5.42
C PHE A 115 11.09 6.00 -4.80
N CYS A 116 11.47 5.97 -3.52
CA CYS A 116 12.09 7.09 -2.80
C CYS A 116 13.63 7.04 -2.81
N GLN A 117 14.21 5.95 -3.33
CA GLN A 117 15.66 5.76 -3.42
C GLN A 117 16.13 5.93 -4.87
N GLN A 118 15.89 7.09 -5.47
CA GLN A 118 16.75 7.52 -6.59
C GLN A 118 17.83 8.43 -6.01
N PRO A 119 19.13 8.07 -6.13
CA PRO A 119 20.20 9.00 -5.78
C PRO A 119 19.98 10.28 -6.58
N GLU A 120 20.16 11.44 -5.92
CA GLU A 120 20.31 12.71 -6.62
C GLU A 120 21.42 12.49 -7.67
N ALA A 121 21.06 12.58 -8.95
CA ALA A 121 22.03 12.60 -10.03
C ALA A 121 22.47 14.06 -10.18
N ASP A 122 23.74 14.29 -9.90
CA ASP A 122 24.46 15.54 -10.18
C ASP A 122 24.53 15.81 -11.70
#